data_AF-A0A1G3UHS4-F1
#
_entry.id   AF-A0A1G3UHS4-F1
#
_cell.length_a   1.000
_cell.length_b   1.000
_cell.length_c   1.000
_cell.angle_alpha   90.00
_cell.angle_beta   90.00
_cell.angle_gamma   90.00
#
_symmetry.space_group_name_H-M   'P 1'
#
loop_
_entity.id
_entity.type
_entity.pdbx_description
1 polymer ?
#
loop_
_entity_poly.entity_id
_entity_poly.type
_entity_poly.pdbx_seq_one_letter_code
_entity_poly.pdbx_strand_id
1 'polypeptide(L)'
;MNILQGTIVSIKQADDLMLVFIDVKGQLFNSLILENSQENRLESGMDVNLIFKETEVSIATKESVVSERNSFISKITDIENGKLLANITFDFFTNEIGAIITKGALHGLKCKVGDDFRWFVKSNEVTIQRIANG
;
A
#
# COMPACT_ATOMS: atom_id res chain seq x y z
N MET A 1 -3.01 -11.07 -0.64
CA MET A 1 -2.25 -10.15 0.21
C MET A 1 -1.33 -9.34 -0.69
N ASN A 2 -1.23 -8.02 -0.52
CA ASN A 2 -0.24 -7.23 -1.23
C ASN A 2 1.11 -7.32 -0.52
N ILE A 3 2.17 -7.63 -1.25
CA ILE A 3 3.54 -7.71 -0.74
C ILE A 3 4.45 -6.94 -1.69
N LEU A 4 5.14 -5.93 -1.16
CA LEU A 4 6.11 -5.13 -1.91
C LEU A 4 7.46 -5.22 -1.20
N GLN A 5 8.53 -5.35 -1.96
CA GLN A 5 9.89 -5.23 -1.43
C GLN A 5 10.35 -3.78 -1.54
N GLY A 6 11.02 -3.30 -0.48
CA GLY A 6 11.61 -1.97 -0.47
C GLY A 6 12.72 -1.84 0.56
N THR A 7 13.40 -0.70 0.52
CA THR A 7 14.52 -0.40 1.42
C THR A 7 14.12 0.77 2.32
N ILE A 8 14.32 0.64 3.63
CA ILE A 8 14.05 1.73 4.57
C ILE A 8 15.01 2.88 4.28
N VAL A 9 14.50 4.06 4.00
CA VAL A 9 15.32 5.25 3.69
C VAL A 9 15.47 6.17 4.89
N SER A 10 14.43 6.31 5.71
CA SER A 10 14.48 7.13 6.92
C SER A 10 13.44 6.70 7.94
N ILE A 11 13.67 7.06 9.19
CA ILE A 11 12.78 6.79 10.31
C ILE A 11 12.60 8.10 11.08
N LYS A 12 11.35 8.48 11.34
CA LYS A 12 11.02 9.56 12.27
C LYS A 12 10.38 8.94 13.50
N GLN A 13 10.89 9.28 14.68
CA GLN A 13 10.38 8.77 15.94
C GLN A 13 9.92 9.94 16.82
N ALA A 14 8.75 9.76 17.44
CA ALA A 14 8.23 10.63 18.49
C ALA A 14 7.59 9.72 19.55
N ASP A 15 8.14 9.74 20.76
CA ASP A 15 7.73 8.84 21.85
C ASP A 15 7.76 7.36 21.40
N ASP A 16 6.67 6.62 21.61
CA ASP A 16 6.51 5.20 21.24
C ASP A 16 6.09 5.00 19.77
N LEU A 17 6.04 6.08 18.99
CA LEU A 17 5.50 6.09 17.64
C LEU A 17 6.62 6.31 16.62
N MET A 18 6.69 5.39 15.67
CA MET A 18 7.67 5.39 14.60
C MET A 18 6.98 5.51 13.26
N LEU A 19 7.37 6.52 12.48
CA LEU A 19 6.99 6.66 11.07
C LEU A 19 8.20 6.27 10.22
N VAL A 20 8.11 5.09 9.61
CA VAL A 20 9.16 4.51 8.78
C VAL A 20 8.88 4.86 7.33
N PHE A 21 9.88 5.35 6.60
CA PHE A 21 9.80 5.65 5.19
C PHE A 21 10.59 4.63 4.39
N ILE A 22 9.99 4.10 3.34
CA ILE A 22 10.51 2.97 2.56
C ILE A 22 10.45 3.33 1.08
N ASP A 23 11.57 3.17 0.37
CA ASP A 23 11.59 3.27 -1.08
C ASP A 23 11.16 1.94 -1.70
N VAL A 24 10.15 1.99 -2.56
CA VAL A 24 9.71 0.87 -3.40
C VAL A 24 9.80 1.31 -4.84
N LYS A 25 10.87 0.93 -5.53
CA LYS A 25 11.11 1.27 -6.95
C LYS A 25 11.01 2.79 -7.23
N GLY A 26 11.59 3.61 -6.34
CA GLY A 26 11.55 5.07 -6.46
C GLY A 26 10.25 5.72 -5.96
N GLN A 27 9.30 4.94 -5.42
CA GLN A 27 8.08 5.45 -4.80
C GLN A 27 8.23 5.39 -3.28
N LEU A 28 7.91 6.51 -2.61
CA LEU A 28 8.03 6.62 -1.16
C LEU A 28 6.77 6.12 -0.46
N PHE A 29 6.90 5.00 0.23
CA PHE A 29 5.89 4.51 1.17
C PHE A 29 6.24 4.96 2.59
N ASN A 30 5.23 4.93 3.46
CA ASN A 30 5.44 4.97 4.89
C ASN A 30 4.56 3.98 5.65
N SER A 31 5.08 3.53 6.79
CA SER A 31 4.38 2.70 7.76
C SER A 31 4.43 3.39 9.11
N LEU A 32 3.30 3.36 9.80
CA LEU A 32 3.15 3.89 11.15
C LEU A 32 3.12 2.73 12.14
N ILE A 33 4.14 2.65 12.99
CA ILE A 33 4.37 1.53 13.90
C ILE A 33 4.39 2.07 15.34
N LEU A 34 3.74 1.34 16.24
CA LEU A 34 3.93 1.49 17.68
C LEU A 34 5.07 0.57 18.09
N GLU A 35 6.17 1.11 18.61
CA GLU A 35 7.35 0.32 18.97
C GLU A 35 7.77 0.64 20.40
N ASN A 36 7.96 -0.41 21.20
CA ASN A 36 8.44 -0.34 22.58
C ASN A 36 9.43 -1.48 22.90
N SER A 37 10.11 -2.03 21.88
CA SER A 37 11.01 -3.18 22.09
C SER A 37 12.29 -3.12 21.25
N GLN A 38 13.38 -3.58 21.85
CA GLN A 38 14.71 -3.61 21.22
C GLN A 38 14.86 -4.75 20.18
N GLU A 39 14.00 -5.76 20.22
CA GLU A 39 14.09 -6.97 19.38
C GLU A 39 13.68 -6.70 17.91
N ASN A 40 12.87 -5.65 17.69
CA ASN A 40 12.32 -5.28 16.38
C ASN A 40 12.89 -3.97 15.82
N ARG A 41 14.08 -3.54 16.25
CA ARG A 41 14.75 -2.33 15.75
C ARG A 41 14.82 -2.27 14.22
N LEU A 42 14.15 -1.27 13.64
CA LEU A 42 14.24 -0.93 12.23
C LEU A 42 15.32 0.14 12.04
N GLU A 43 16.08 0.03 10.95
CA GLU A 43 17.17 0.95 10.62
C GLU A 43 17.15 1.31 9.13
N SER A 44 17.62 2.50 8.79
CA SER A 44 17.82 2.90 7.39
C SER A 44 18.81 1.95 6.69
N GLY A 45 18.54 1.65 5.43
CA GLY A 45 19.30 0.71 4.61
C GLY A 45 18.84 -0.74 4.70
N MET A 46 17.90 -1.07 5.60
CA MET A 46 17.35 -2.42 5.69
C MET A 46 16.35 -2.69 4.55
N ASP A 47 16.50 -3.85 3.92
CA ASP A 47 15.51 -4.39 2.98
C ASP A 47 14.38 -5.09 3.74
N VAL A 48 13.16 -4.77 3.36
CA VAL A 48 11.93 -5.20 4.04
C VAL A 48 10.83 -5.53 3.03
N ASN A 49 9.93 -6.39 3.46
CA ASN A 49 8.63 -6.56 2.83
C ASN A 49 7.64 -5.59 3.48
N LEU A 50 6.94 -4.79 2.67
CA LEU A 50 5.72 -4.09 3.05
C LEU A 50 4.54 -5.01 2.75
N ILE A 51 3.68 -5.23 3.73
CA ILE A 51 2.55 -6.15 3.64
C ILE A 51 1.28 -5.42 4.05
N PHE A 52 0.25 -5.49 3.22
CA PHE A 52 -1.08 -4.95 3.53
C PHE A 52 -2.16 -5.75 2.82
N LYS A 53 -3.34 -5.82 3.44
CA LYS A 53 -4.46 -6.59 2.89
C LYS A 53 -5.12 -5.82 1.76
N GLU A 54 -5.66 -6.53 0.79
CA GLU A 54 -6.44 -5.95 -0.30
C GLU A 54 -7.70 -5.21 0.20
N THR A 55 -8.24 -5.63 1.35
CA THR A 55 -9.38 -4.96 2.00
C THR A 55 -9.03 -3.60 2.62
N GLU A 56 -7.75 -3.34 2.90
CA GLU A 56 -7.28 -2.05 3.41
C GLU A 56 -6.89 -1.08 2.28
N VAL A 57 -6.92 -1.55 1.03
CA VAL A 57 -6.67 -0.71 -0.15
C VAL A 57 -7.97 -0.04 -0.58
N SER A 58 -7.99 1.28 -0.45
CA SER A 58 -9.05 2.13 -0.99
C SER A 58 -8.66 2.64 -2.37
N ILE A 59 -9.65 2.98 -3.18
CA ILE A 59 -9.44 3.55 -4.52
C ILE A 59 -10.24 4.82 -4.70
N ALA A 60 -9.75 5.71 -5.56
CA ALA A 60 -10.42 6.93 -5.95
C ALA A 60 -10.08 7.26 -7.41
N THR A 61 -10.81 8.21 -7.99
CA THR A 61 -10.45 8.73 -9.32
C THR A 61 -9.04 9.32 -9.28
N LYS A 62 -8.34 9.30 -10.43
CA LYS A 62 -6.98 9.85 -10.59
C LYS A 62 -6.80 11.25 -9.98
N GLU A 63 -7.80 12.11 -10.21
CA GLU A 63 -7.81 13.53 -9.81
C GLU A 63 -8.18 13.76 -8.33
N SER A 64 -8.61 12.72 -7.61
CA SER A 64 -8.98 12.86 -6.21
C SER A 64 -7.77 13.22 -5.35
N VAL A 65 -7.94 14.20 -4.46
CA VAL A 65 -6.97 14.53 -3.41
C VAL A 65 -7.33 13.74 -2.15
N VAL A 66 -6.36 13.04 -1.58
CA VAL A 66 -6.53 12.21 -0.38
C VAL A 66 -5.50 12.57 0.69
N SER A 67 -5.80 12.30 1.95
CA SER A 67 -4.88 12.55 3.07
C SER A 67 -3.74 11.53 3.14
N GLU A 68 -4.00 10.33 2.63
CA GLU A 68 -3.14 9.17 2.67
C GLU A 68 -1.90 9.40 1.81
N ARG A 69 -0.73 9.13 2.41
CA ARG A 69 0.57 9.37 1.76
C ARG A 69 1.02 8.19 0.92
N ASN A 70 0.62 6.98 1.27
CA ASN A 70 0.74 5.81 0.39
C ASN A 70 -0.39 5.88 -0.63
N SER A 71 -0.24 6.73 -1.63
CA SER A 71 -1.27 7.03 -2.62
C SER A 71 -0.66 7.18 -3.99
N PHE A 72 -1.01 6.25 -4.88
CA PHE A 72 -0.33 6.08 -6.16
C PHE A 72 -1.35 5.98 -7.28
N ILE A 73 -0.96 6.45 -8.47
CA ILE A 73 -1.76 6.30 -9.68
C ILE A 73 -1.22 5.10 -10.45
N SER A 74 -2.10 4.17 -10.78
CA SER A 74 -1.76 2.94 -11.50
C SER A 74 -2.87 2.57 -12.47
N LYS A 75 -2.52 1.82 -13.51
CA LYS A 75 -3.48 1.30 -14.47
C LYS A 75 -4.21 0.10 -13.88
N ILE A 76 -5.53 0.05 -14.03
CA ILE A 76 -6.31 -1.14 -13.72
C ILE A 76 -6.06 -2.19 -14.80
N THR A 77 -5.58 -3.37 -14.42
CA THR A 77 -5.31 -4.50 -15.32
C THR A 77 -6.42 -5.54 -15.30
N ASP A 78 -7.13 -5.70 -14.19
CA ASP A 78 -8.24 -6.65 -14.06
C ASP A 78 -9.31 -6.15 -13.09
N ILE A 79 -10.56 -6.57 -13.34
CA ILE A 79 -11.71 -6.33 -12.46
C ILE A 79 -12.57 -7.60 -12.41
N GLU A 80 -12.61 -8.25 -11.25
CA GLU A 80 -13.52 -9.34 -10.97
C GLU A 80 -14.76 -8.80 -10.24
N ASN A 81 -15.89 -8.70 -10.96
CA ASN A 81 -17.13 -8.17 -10.39
C ASN A 81 -17.99 -9.27 -9.79
N GLY A 82 -17.90 -9.46 -8.47
CA GLY A 82 -18.67 -10.43 -7.72
C GLY A 82 -20.11 -10.01 -7.42
N LYS A 83 -20.74 -10.75 -6.48
CA LYS A 83 -22.11 -10.47 -6.04
C LYS A 83 -22.20 -9.29 -5.06
N LEU A 84 -21.26 -9.21 -4.12
CA LEU A 84 -21.21 -8.18 -3.06
C LEU A 84 -19.93 -7.33 -3.13
N LEU A 85 -18.82 -7.97 -3.46
CA LEU A 85 -17.50 -7.37 -3.56
C LEU A 85 -17.02 -7.38 -5.01
N ALA A 86 -16.04 -6.55 -5.30
CA ALA A 86 -15.26 -6.58 -6.52
C ALA A 86 -13.77 -6.57 -6.18
N ASN A 87 -13.00 -7.40 -6.88
CA ASN A 87 -11.56 -7.42 -6.81
C ASN A 87 -11.02 -6.59 -7.98
N ILE A 88 -10.07 -5.71 -7.71
CA ILE A 88 -9.45 -4.84 -8.70
C ILE A 88 -7.95 -5.04 -8.62
N THR A 89 -7.32 -5.29 -9.76
CA THR A 89 -5.88 -5.45 -9.87
C THR A 89 -5.29 -4.23 -10.58
N PHE A 90 -4.23 -3.68 -10.02
CA PHE A 90 -3.46 -2.58 -10.56
C PHE A 90 -2.06 -3.02 -10.95
N ASP A 91 -1.53 -2.47 -12.05
CA ASP A 91 -0.11 -2.56 -12.40
C ASP A 91 0.68 -1.45 -11.71
N PHE A 92 1.47 -1.83 -10.71
CA PHE A 92 2.35 -0.96 -9.94
C PHE A 92 3.81 -1.36 -10.17
N PHE A 93 4.42 -0.82 -11.25
CA PHE A 93 5.83 -1.00 -11.59
C PHE A 93 6.27 -2.48 -11.56
N THR A 94 5.63 -3.34 -12.35
CA THR A 94 5.86 -4.81 -12.39
C THR A 94 5.41 -5.59 -11.15
N ASN A 95 4.85 -4.93 -10.13
CA ASN A 95 4.13 -5.60 -9.05
C ASN A 95 2.63 -5.45 -9.30
N GLU A 96 1.84 -6.42 -8.84
CA GLU A 96 0.39 -6.30 -8.81
C GLU A 96 -0.05 -5.77 -7.46
N ILE A 97 -1.03 -4.86 -7.48
CA ILE A 97 -1.74 -4.43 -6.27
C ILE A 97 -3.20 -4.82 -6.40
N GLY A 98 -3.67 -5.63 -5.47
CA GLY A 98 -5.07 -5.99 -5.32
C GLY A 98 -5.80 -5.04 -4.38
N ALA A 99 -7.02 -4.67 -4.75
CA ALA A 99 -7.98 -3.99 -3.89
C ALA A 99 -9.30 -4.74 -3.88
N ILE A 100 -9.91 -4.92 -2.71
CA ILE A 100 -11.25 -5.48 -2.56
C ILE A 100 -12.18 -4.37 -2.09
N ILE A 101 -13.13 -3.99 -2.96
CA ILE A 101 -14.13 -2.95 -2.67
C ILE A 101 -15.54 -3.52 -2.77
N THR A 102 -16.54 -2.77 -2.31
CA THR A 102 -17.94 -3.16 -2.54
C THR A 102 -18.31 -2.99 -4.02
N LYS A 103 -19.21 -3.85 -4.50
CA LYS A 103 -19.80 -3.72 -5.84
C LYS A 103 -20.47 -2.34 -6.05
N GLY A 104 -21.06 -1.79 -4.98
CA GLY A 104 -21.64 -0.45 -5.00
C GLY A 104 -20.60 0.64 -5.25
N ALA A 105 -19.42 0.54 -4.60
CA ALA A 105 -18.31 1.45 -4.84
C ALA A 105 -17.78 1.33 -6.28
N LEU A 106 -17.60 0.11 -6.80
CA LEU A 106 -17.20 -0.12 -8.19
C LEU A 106 -18.16 0.58 -9.16
N HIS A 107 -19.47 0.39 -8.96
CA HIS A 107 -20.50 1.02 -9.80
C HIS A 107 -20.50 2.54 -9.69
N GLY A 108 -20.32 3.10 -8.48
CA GLY A 108 -20.24 4.54 -8.26
C GLY A 108 -19.03 5.19 -8.92
N LEU A 109 -17.88 4.51 -8.90
CA LEU A 109 -16.62 4.99 -9.48
C LEU A 109 -16.57 4.82 -11.00
N LYS A 110 -17.35 3.90 -11.56
CA LYS A 110 -17.43 3.61 -13.00
C LYS A 110 -16.07 3.29 -13.65
N CYS A 111 -15.12 2.77 -12.88
CA CYS A 111 -13.80 2.40 -13.40
C CYS A 111 -13.86 1.15 -14.29
N LYS A 112 -12.92 1.07 -15.22
CA LYS A 112 -12.78 -0.02 -16.19
C LYS A 112 -11.33 -0.46 -16.29
N VAL A 113 -11.12 -1.68 -16.76
CA VAL A 113 -9.78 -2.14 -17.16
C VAL A 113 -9.19 -1.17 -18.19
N GLY A 114 -7.94 -0.78 -17.98
CA GLY A 114 -7.22 0.21 -18.78
C GLY A 114 -7.23 1.63 -18.20
N ASP A 115 -8.18 1.96 -17.30
CA ASP A 115 -8.24 3.27 -16.66
C ASP A 115 -7.06 3.46 -15.69
N ASP A 116 -6.58 4.70 -15.60
CA ASP A 116 -5.68 5.09 -14.51
C ASP A 116 -6.51 5.49 -13.30
N PHE A 117 -6.29 4.82 -12.18
CA PHE A 117 -6.97 5.09 -10.93
C PHE A 117 -5.96 5.30 -9.80
N ARG A 118 -6.40 6.06 -8.80
CA ARG A 118 -5.65 6.22 -7.56
C ARG A 118 -5.99 5.06 -6.63
N TRP A 119 -5.00 4.38 -6.13
CA TRP A 119 -5.14 3.45 -5.00
C TRP A 119 -4.31 3.96 -3.83
N PHE A 120 -4.77 3.68 -2.62
CA PHE A 120 -4.10 4.13 -1.42
C PHE A 120 -4.40 3.24 -0.21
N VAL A 121 -3.45 3.19 0.71
CA VAL A 121 -3.53 2.43 1.95
C VAL A 121 -3.04 3.30 3.11
N LYS A 122 -3.68 3.20 4.27
CA LYS A 122 -3.25 4.01 5.42
C LYS A 122 -1.93 3.48 5.98
N SER A 123 -1.10 4.38 6.48
CA SER A 123 0.22 4.04 7.02
C SER A 123 0.17 3.01 8.16
N ASN A 124 -0.88 3.04 8.97
CA ASN A 124 -1.10 2.10 10.07
C ASN A 124 -1.59 0.70 9.62
N GLU A 125 -1.95 0.53 8.35
CA GLU A 125 -2.34 -0.76 7.76
C GLU A 125 -1.19 -1.41 6.97
N VAL A 126 -0.04 -0.73 6.87
CA VAL A 126 1.16 -1.25 6.23
C VAL A 126 2.04 -1.88 7.29
N THR A 127 2.18 -3.19 7.25
CA THR A 127 3.09 -3.96 8.12
C THR A 127 4.47 -4.05 7.48
N ILE A 128 5.53 -3.89 8.28
CA ILE A 128 6.91 -4.13 7.86
C ILE A 128 7.33 -5.52 8.35
N GLN A 129 7.86 -6.33 7.43
CA GLN A 129 8.49 -7.60 7.73
C GLN A 129 9.95 -7.56 7.26
N ARG A 130 10.89 -7.91 8.14
CA ARG A 130 12.30 -8.03 7.80
C ARG A 130 12.51 -9.18 6.81
N ILE A 131 13.37 -8.97 5.83
CA ILE A 131 13.88 -10.05 5.00
C ILE A 131 15.05 -10.68 5.76
N ALA A 132 14.92 -11.96 6.14
CA ALA A 132 16.04 -12.68 6.74
C ALA A 132 17.09 -12.92 5.67
N ASN A 133 18.18 -12.14 5.73
CA ASN A 133 19.39 -12.51 5.01
C ASN A 133 20.02 -13.67 5.78
N GLY A 134 20.03 -14.85 5.16
CA GLY A 134 20.67 -16.05 5.71
C GLY A 134 22.16 -15.89 5.94
#